data_AF-A0AA38N2V1-F1
#
_entry.id   AF-A0AA38N2V1-F1
#
_cell.length_a   1.000
_cell.length_b   1.000
_cell.length_c   1.000
_cell.angle_alpha   90.00
_cell.angle_beta   90.00
_cell.angle_gamma   90.00
#
_symmetry.space_group_name_H-M   'P 1'
#
loop_
_entity.id
_entity.type
_entity.pdbx_description
1 polymer ?
#
loop_
_entity_poly.entity_id
_entity_poly.type
_entity_poly.pdbx_seq_one_letter_code
_entity_poly.pdbx_strand_id
1 'polypeptide(L)'
;METVAARSATYPLLFEAWGIEDTPGLEQEGIPPEQEGDEEGDPYAVELAGRLGAYVVANDSDFAILNTEGYRGFIPLQSMVWHALVDEEMTHEEYDDPEALSSFLEIPITLLPLLGALAGNDFSNQSAGAGKQVQQIFSSNVWYPVHASIAFQLRYGRFYPSLQKSTGKQAKYHVDSVMDLISKTVKALLIRSLDSLGSGEVEEIVERVVDSTLQNIAANEWTQDGTQEEDLVPSAEFVKLDAVRNTLMQAYRAGQLSPNILNCLNSGSLWPRLFLENPDAETTAKMTRPIRMWYCAILDDAVGLPEIVDEVMEESEQVSDDLEVVSGKDDEAEEELVDVVESGSEDEGPDMLAPLKGALRRLHDPNSGPTGPPSADATLPVSVKQSRVTEYYRRGTRVVDETVQIPSLSELLSEISKSELLHTSAPHTHHYVKIPSQPLLTRTPDVRLAVFYRALSESDDTLRKTKSLTPEQLLTALALRWLLRFLRDKAAENPQSKERQQERWTEKEARCLLSAFDWNVSGHANGSDPSYEVYQGYPPILNRNVQLTSQILQCLDSVHQLAEWTHSPTDWMMCSFKSGLAGRRKS
;
A
#
# COMPACT_ATOMS: atom_id res chain seq x y z
N MET A 1 13.79 37.37 26.38
CA MET A 1 12.64 37.32 25.45
C MET A 1 11.53 36.53 26.12
N GLU A 2 10.27 36.79 25.76
CA GLU A 2 9.13 36.10 26.36
C GLU A 2 9.03 34.66 25.83
N THR A 3 8.70 33.74 26.71
CA THR A 3 8.26 32.39 26.36
C THR A 3 6.97 32.52 25.54
N VAL A 4 6.92 32.00 24.32
CA VAL A 4 5.65 31.83 23.59
C VAL A 4 4.90 30.64 24.20
N ALA A 5 4.35 30.87 25.38
CA ALA A 5 3.42 29.97 26.03
C ALA A 5 2.08 30.03 25.28
N ALA A 6 1.88 29.13 24.33
CA ALA A 6 0.60 28.90 23.69
C ALA A 6 -0.42 28.44 24.74
N ARG A 7 -1.14 29.38 25.36
CA ARG A 7 -2.19 29.12 26.36
C ARG A 7 -3.45 28.57 25.68
N SER A 8 -3.40 27.29 25.29
CA SER A 8 -4.57 26.51 24.88
C SER A 8 -4.45 25.05 25.36
N ALA A 9 -4.39 24.87 26.68
CA ALA A 9 -4.47 23.57 27.38
C ALA A 9 -3.73 22.39 26.69
N THR A 10 -2.49 22.63 26.28
CA THR A 10 -1.62 21.64 25.61
C THR A 10 -0.64 21.03 26.60
N TYR A 11 -0.49 19.70 26.54
CA TYR A 11 0.44 18.95 27.39
C TYR A 11 1.90 19.29 27.04
N PRO A 12 2.83 19.30 28.02
CA PRO A 12 4.25 19.44 27.72
C PRO A 12 4.76 18.21 26.94
N LEU A 13 5.57 18.47 25.93
CA LEU A 13 6.24 17.47 25.09
C LEU A 13 7.75 17.65 25.21
N LEU A 14 8.48 16.55 25.36
CA LEU A 14 9.93 16.50 25.23
C LEU A 14 10.27 15.90 23.86
N PHE A 15 11.12 16.57 23.09
CA PHE A 15 11.66 16.04 21.83
C PHE A 15 13.10 15.61 22.05
N GLU A 16 13.43 14.40 21.63
CA GLU A 16 14.81 13.93 21.56
C GLU A 16 15.29 13.94 20.10
N ALA A 17 16.46 14.53 19.86
CA ALA A 17 17.03 14.72 18.54
C ALA A 17 18.53 14.40 18.56
N TRP A 18 18.87 13.17 18.17
CA TRP A 18 20.25 12.75 17.94
C TRP A 18 20.74 13.17 16.54
N GLY A 19 22.03 13.51 16.44
CA GLY A 19 22.70 13.72 15.14
C GLY A 19 23.08 15.15 14.77
N ILE A 20 23.07 16.12 15.70
CA ILE A 20 23.58 17.49 15.46
C ILE A 20 24.92 17.69 16.17
N GLU A 21 26.00 17.12 15.60
CA GLU A 21 27.35 17.56 15.91
C GLU A 21 27.54 19.01 15.43
N ASP A 22 28.11 19.87 16.28
CA ASP A 22 28.33 21.32 16.08
C ASP A 22 27.06 22.21 15.92
N THR A 23 26.47 22.65 17.05
CA THR A 23 25.66 23.88 17.12
C THR A 23 26.25 24.93 18.08
N PRO A 24 27.06 25.89 17.59
CA PRO A 24 27.63 26.98 18.42
C PRO A 24 26.60 28.07 18.83
N GLY A 25 25.31 27.71 18.92
CA GLY A 25 24.20 28.62 19.25
C GLY A 25 23.59 28.43 20.64
N LEU A 26 23.70 27.24 21.23
CA LEU A 26 22.98 26.90 22.48
C LEU A 26 23.62 27.49 23.76
N GLU A 27 24.90 27.86 23.73
CA GLU A 27 25.58 28.45 24.90
C GLU A 27 25.04 29.85 25.30
N GLN A 28 24.28 30.53 24.44
CA GLN A 28 23.77 31.87 24.74
C GLN A 28 22.48 31.91 25.58
N GLU A 29 21.79 30.79 25.77
CA GLU A 29 20.49 30.76 26.49
C GLU A 29 20.60 30.35 27.97
N GLY A 30 21.82 30.13 28.49
CA GLY A 30 22.03 29.88 29.92
C GLY A 30 21.62 28.47 30.40
N ILE A 31 21.43 27.54 29.47
CA ILE A 31 21.29 26.11 29.74
C ILE A 31 22.69 25.60 30.16
N PRO A 32 22.83 24.89 31.29
CA PRO A 32 24.13 24.35 31.69
C PRO A 32 24.59 23.28 30.67
N PRO A 33 25.89 23.21 30.34
CA PRO A 33 26.43 22.09 29.57
C PRO A 33 26.35 20.83 30.43
N GLU A 34 25.43 19.93 30.08
CA GLU A 34 25.24 18.67 30.79
C GLU A 34 26.24 17.61 30.35
N GLN A 35 26.53 16.66 31.24
CA GLN A 35 27.57 15.66 31.03
C GLN A 35 27.22 14.71 29.90
N GLU A 36 28.13 14.57 28.93
CA GLU A 36 28.25 13.34 28.13
C GLU A 36 28.48 12.18 29.11
N GLY A 37 27.44 11.38 29.34
CA GLY A 37 27.54 10.10 30.03
C GLY A 37 27.75 8.99 29.01
N ASP A 38 28.59 8.01 29.33
CA ASP A 38 28.84 6.81 28.51
C ASP A 38 27.63 5.84 28.47
N GLU A 39 26.42 6.32 28.77
CA GLU A 39 25.18 5.52 28.89
C GLU A 39 24.10 6.02 27.91
N GLU A 40 23.18 5.13 27.57
CA GLU A 40 22.10 5.31 26.59
C GLU A 40 21.17 6.50 26.94
N GLY A 41 20.69 7.23 25.93
CA GLY A 41 19.92 8.48 26.13
C GLY A 41 18.50 8.25 26.66
N ASP A 42 17.86 7.15 26.26
CA ASP A 42 16.44 6.89 26.48
C ASP A 42 16.01 6.93 27.97
N PRO A 43 16.75 6.33 28.93
CA PRO A 43 16.42 6.44 30.35
C PRO A 43 16.46 7.88 30.86
N TYR A 44 17.38 8.72 30.35
CA TYR A 44 17.48 10.13 30.75
C TYR A 44 16.31 10.95 30.22
N ALA A 45 15.94 10.78 28.95
CA ALA A 45 14.79 11.45 28.36
C ALA A 45 13.48 11.07 29.08
N VAL A 46 13.32 9.81 29.50
CA VAL A 46 12.20 9.36 30.33
C VAL A 46 12.24 9.95 31.74
N GLU A 47 13.40 10.02 32.39
CA GLU A 47 13.51 10.66 33.71
C GLU A 47 13.15 12.15 33.65
N LEU A 48 13.66 12.87 32.65
CA LEU A 48 13.38 14.28 32.41
C LEU A 48 11.89 14.52 32.10
N ALA A 49 11.30 13.69 31.23
CA ALA A 49 9.86 13.74 30.96
C ALA A 49 9.02 13.44 32.21
N GLY A 50 9.49 12.56 33.10
CA GLY A 50 8.90 12.33 34.42
C GLY A 50 8.87 13.59 35.28
N ARG A 51 10.04 14.21 35.47
CA ARG A 51 10.20 15.46 36.23
C ARG A 51 9.36 16.62 35.68
N LEU A 52 9.19 16.68 34.36
CA LEU A 52 8.37 17.70 33.66
C LEU A 52 6.87 17.35 33.57
N GLY A 53 6.49 16.12 33.92
CA GLY A 53 5.13 15.63 33.72
C GLY A 53 4.72 15.62 32.25
N ALA A 54 5.59 15.16 31.35
CA ALA A 54 5.52 15.26 29.90
C ALA A 54 5.44 13.89 29.19
N TYR A 55 5.17 13.93 27.88
CA TYR A 55 5.38 12.80 26.98
C TYR A 55 6.77 12.90 26.32
N VAL A 56 7.42 11.77 26.05
CA VAL A 56 8.58 11.72 25.15
C VAL A 56 8.08 11.52 23.73
N VAL A 57 8.62 12.31 22.80
CA VAL A 57 8.42 12.17 21.35
C VAL A 57 9.72 11.72 20.71
N ALA A 58 9.73 10.49 20.20
CA ALA A 58 10.89 9.88 19.53
C ALA A 58 10.42 8.85 18.48
N ASN A 59 11.36 8.19 17.80
CA ASN A 59 11.08 7.05 16.91
C ASN A 59 11.35 5.69 17.57
N ASP A 60 12.17 5.65 18.62
CA ASP A 60 12.51 4.37 19.26
C ASP A 60 11.33 3.75 20.00
N SER A 61 11.27 2.42 20.06
CA SER A 61 10.26 1.68 20.79
C SER A 61 10.53 1.58 22.29
N ASP A 62 11.78 1.79 22.72
CA ASP A 62 12.18 1.46 24.09
C ASP A 62 11.59 2.43 25.14
N PHE A 63 11.19 3.64 24.70
CA PHE A 63 10.33 4.56 25.43
C PHE A 63 8.96 3.98 25.87
N ALA A 64 8.52 2.85 25.29
CA ALA A 64 7.30 2.15 25.71
C ALA A 64 7.51 1.18 26.87
N ILE A 65 8.75 0.76 27.16
CA ILE A 65 9.10 -0.14 28.29
C ILE A 65 9.72 0.61 29.47
N LEU A 66 10.39 1.73 29.21
CA LEU A 66 10.92 2.63 30.23
C LEU A 66 9.78 3.39 30.94
N ASN A 67 9.92 3.61 32.25
CA ASN A 67 8.91 4.29 33.05
C ASN A 67 9.49 4.95 34.31
N THR A 68 8.92 6.09 34.73
CA THR A 68 9.26 6.79 35.96
C THR A 68 8.04 7.55 36.51
N GLU A 69 8.11 8.05 37.74
CA GLU A 69 7.02 8.85 38.31
C GLU A 69 6.82 10.16 37.52
N GLY A 70 5.57 10.45 37.15
CA GLY A 70 5.20 11.64 36.37
C GLY A 70 5.27 11.47 34.85
N TYR A 71 5.95 10.44 34.33
CA TYR A 71 6.07 10.21 32.88
C TYR A 71 4.70 9.86 32.29
N ARG A 72 4.30 10.57 31.22
CA ARG A 72 2.98 10.37 30.61
C ARG A 72 2.97 9.30 29.51
N GLY A 73 4.13 8.75 29.17
CA GLY A 73 4.31 7.78 28.10
C GLY A 73 4.89 8.37 26.82
N PHE A 74 4.91 7.52 25.80
CA PHE A 74 5.59 7.74 24.53
C PHE A 74 4.60 8.13 23.41
N ILE A 75 5.03 9.04 22.53
CA ILE A 75 4.34 9.39 21.28
C ILE A 75 5.30 9.13 20.12
N PRO A 76 5.05 8.14 19.25
CA PRO A 76 5.88 7.92 18.05
C PRO A 76 5.86 9.17 17.15
N LEU A 77 7.02 9.64 16.70
CA LEU A 77 7.13 10.83 15.83
C LEU A 77 6.27 10.69 14.56
N GLN A 78 6.22 9.48 13.99
CA GLN A 78 5.35 9.10 12.86
C GLN A 78 3.83 9.23 13.11
N SER A 79 3.40 9.38 14.37
CA SER A 79 1.99 9.59 14.73
C SER A 79 1.61 11.06 14.84
N MET A 80 2.56 11.98 14.74
CA MET A 80 2.32 13.42 14.73
C MET A 80 1.97 13.90 13.32
N VAL A 81 0.88 14.67 13.21
CA VAL A 81 0.52 15.39 11.98
C VAL A 81 1.14 16.79 12.04
N TRP A 82 2.11 17.04 11.16
CA TRP A 82 2.79 18.32 11.07
C TRP A 82 2.01 19.26 10.16
N HIS A 83 1.55 20.37 10.72
CA HIS A 83 1.05 21.49 9.95
C HIS A 83 2.17 22.55 9.88
N ALA A 84 2.81 22.67 8.72
CA ALA A 84 3.58 23.87 8.43
C ALA A 84 2.61 25.05 8.40
N LEU A 85 2.94 26.12 9.12
CA LEU A 85 2.29 27.42 8.90
C LEU A 85 2.82 27.96 7.57
N VAL A 86 2.17 27.54 6.48
CA VAL A 86 2.28 28.24 5.20
C VAL A 86 1.49 29.53 5.39
N ASP A 87 2.16 30.68 5.40
CA ASP A 87 1.48 31.97 5.41
C ASP A 87 0.55 32.03 4.19
N GLU A 88 -0.76 32.11 4.43
CA GLU A 88 -1.82 31.98 3.40
C GLU A 88 -1.80 33.11 2.34
N GLU A 89 -0.88 34.08 2.46
CA GLU A 89 -0.65 35.15 1.49
C GLU A 89 0.32 34.77 0.34
N MET A 90 1.04 33.63 0.42
CA MET A 90 1.84 33.13 -0.70
C MET A 90 0.95 32.47 -1.77
N THR A 91 0.57 33.24 -2.78
CA THR A 91 -0.23 32.76 -3.92
C THR A 91 0.55 31.78 -4.79
N HIS A 92 -0.12 30.69 -5.23
CA HIS A 92 0.47 29.62 -6.06
C HIS A 92 1.16 30.06 -7.36
N GLU A 93 0.90 31.26 -7.88
CA GLU A 93 1.48 31.78 -9.13
C GLU A 93 2.99 32.11 -9.04
N GLU A 94 3.59 32.17 -7.85
CA GLU A 94 5.00 32.60 -7.67
C GLU A 94 6.04 31.47 -7.89
N TYR A 95 5.62 30.21 -8.03
CA TYR A 95 6.52 29.05 -8.14
C TYR A 95 6.63 28.42 -9.55
N ASP A 96 5.87 28.91 -10.53
CA ASP A 96 5.96 28.42 -11.93
C ASP A 96 7.19 28.97 -12.68
N ASP A 97 7.90 29.95 -12.11
CA ASP A 97 9.18 30.44 -12.63
C ASP A 97 10.37 29.64 -12.03
N PRO A 98 11.16 28.91 -12.85
CA PRO A 98 12.34 28.21 -12.36
C PRO A 98 13.43 29.15 -11.83
N GLU A 99 13.49 30.42 -12.24
CA GLU A 99 14.38 31.41 -11.62
C GLU A 99 13.93 31.72 -10.18
N ALA A 100 12.63 31.93 -9.95
CA ALA A 100 12.05 32.12 -8.63
C ALA A 100 12.26 30.89 -7.72
N LEU A 101 11.98 29.67 -8.21
CA LEU A 101 12.22 28.44 -7.45
C LEU A 101 13.71 28.23 -7.13
N SER A 102 14.62 28.50 -8.09
CA SER A 102 16.07 28.41 -7.84
C SER A 102 16.55 29.44 -6.81
N SER A 103 15.98 30.64 -6.83
CA SER A 103 16.26 31.73 -5.88
C SER A 103 15.73 31.41 -4.48
N PHE A 104 14.52 30.87 -4.37
CA PHE A 104 13.92 30.42 -3.11
C PHE A 104 14.73 29.29 -2.44
N LEU A 105 15.23 28.35 -3.24
CA LEU A 105 16.06 27.24 -2.77
C LEU A 105 17.54 27.62 -2.57
N GLU A 106 17.96 28.82 -2.98
CA GLU A 106 19.36 29.31 -3.02
C GLU A 106 20.33 28.39 -3.78
N ILE A 107 19.85 27.66 -4.79
CA ILE A 107 20.66 26.78 -5.65
C ILE A 107 20.76 27.34 -7.07
N PRO A 108 21.88 27.10 -7.81
CA PRO A 108 21.95 27.47 -9.22
C PRO A 108 20.83 26.78 -10.00
N ILE A 109 20.14 27.51 -10.88
CA ILE A 109 19.04 26.99 -11.71
C ILE A 109 19.41 25.72 -12.48
N THR A 110 20.68 25.58 -12.88
CA THR A 110 21.25 24.40 -13.53
C THR A 110 21.20 23.11 -12.69
N LEU A 111 20.96 23.21 -11.37
CA LEU A 111 20.80 22.06 -10.47
C LEU A 111 19.33 21.69 -10.21
N LEU A 112 18.35 22.47 -10.66
CA LEU A 112 16.92 22.10 -10.52
C LEU A 112 16.58 20.76 -11.21
N PRO A 113 17.08 20.43 -12.43
CA PRO A 113 16.83 19.12 -13.03
C PRO A 113 17.40 17.96 -12.22
N LEU A 114 18.58 18.16 -11.61
CA LEU A 114 19.23 17.17 -10.73
C LEU A 114 18.45 17.01 -9.41
N LEU A 115 17.97 18.11 -8.82
CA LEU A 115 17.10 18.08 -7.65
C LEU A 115 15.79 17.32 -7.95
N GLY A 116 15.19 17.55 -9.12
CA GLY A 116 14.02 16.81 -9.59
C GLY A 116 14.29 15.32 -9.79
N ALA A 117 15.44 14.95 -10.37
CA ALA A 117 15.84 13.55 -10.52
C ALA A 117 16.09 12.84 -9.18
N LEU A 118 16.69 13.54 -8.19
CA LEU A 118 16.95 13.03 -6.84
C LEU A 118 15.68 12.92 -5.98
N ALA A 119 14.72 13.85 -6.13
CA ALA A 119 13.37 13.72 -5.59
C ALA A 119 12.56 12.59 -6.29
N GLY A 120 12.98 12.21 -7.49
CA GLY A 120 12.30 11.28 -8.38
C GLY A 120 11.27 12.00 -9.25
N ASN A 121 11.61 12.13 -10.53
CA ASN A 121 10.70 12.60 -11.58
C ASN A 121 10.13 11.39 -12.35
N ASP A 122 9.29 11.65 -13.36
CA ASP A 122 8.66 10.59 -14.15
C ASP A 122 9.68 9.70 -14.91
N PHE A 123 10.87 10.23 -15.20
CA PHE A 123 11.98 9.50 -15.84
C PHE A 123 12.73 8.58 -14.84
N SER A 124 12.87 9.02 -13.58
CA SER A 124 13.47 8.23 -12.48
C SER A 124 12.70 6.95 -12.16
N ASN A 125 11.41 6.89 -12.52
CA ASN A 125 10.54 5.73 -12.30
C ASN A 125 10.50 4.75 -13.49
N GLN A 126 10.72 5.22 -14.72
CA GLN A 126 10.66 4.38 -15.93
C GLN A 126 11.91 3.53 -16.14
N SER A 127 13.05 3.93 -15.57
CA SER A 127 14.36 3.31 -15.80
C SER A 127 14.69 2.18 -14.79
N ALA A 128 13.75 1.76 -13.95
CA ALA A 128 13.97 0.78 -12.88
C ALA A 128 13.15 -0.50 -13.08
N GLY A 129 13.83 -1.65 -13.06
CA GLY A 129 13.16 -2.93 -12.84
C GLY A 129 12.48 -2.98 -11.46
N ALA A 130 11.44 -3.81 -11.32
CA ALA A 130 10.45 -3.74 -10.24
C ALA A 130 10.99 -3.81 -8.80
N GLY A 131 12.24 -4.25 -8.59
CA GLY A 131 12.86 -4.41 -7.26
C GLY A 131 13.73 -3.27 -6.73
N LYS A 132 14.09 -2.23 -7.51
CA LYS A 132 15.07 -1.20 -7.06
C LYS A 132 14.72 0.24 -7.48
N GLN A 133 13.55 0.73 -7.09
CA GLN A 133 13.14 2.13 -7.34
C GLN A 133 14.04 3.12 -6.59
N VAL A 134 14.64 4.07 -7.31
CA VAL A 134 15.67 5.00 -6.78
C VAL A 134 15.16 5.81 -5.57
N GLN A 135 13.89 6.18 -5.56
CA GLN A 135 13.23 6.88 -4.44
C GLN A 135 13.32 6.12 -3.10
N GLN A 136 13.29 4.78 -3.11
CA GLN A 136 13.36 3.94 -1.88
C GLN A 136 14.76 3.91 -1.26
N ILE A 137 15.78 4.38 -1.99
CA ILE A 137 17.18 4.41 -1.53
C ILE A 137 17.46 5.74 -0.80
N PHE A 138 16.79 6.83 -1.23
CA PHE A 138 16.89 8.16 -0.66
C PHE A 138 15.77 8.52 0.34
N SER A 139 14.72 7.69 0.47
CA SER A 139 13.53 8.02 1.28
C SER A 139 13.12 6.90 2.24
N SER A 140 12.99 7.22 3.52
CA SER A 140 12.34 6.38 4.53
C SER A 140 10.87 6.81 4.73
N ASN A 141 9.97 6.44 3.80
CA ASN A 141 8.50 6.62 3.85
C ASN A 141 7.92 8.03 4.14
N VAL A 142 8.73 9.06 4.36
CA VAL A 142 8.29 10.41 4.72
C VAL A 142 8.85 11.41 3.69
N TRP A 143 7.97 12.00 2.90
CA TRP A 143 8.34 12.86 1.76
C TRP A 143 8.93 14.22 2.17
N TYR A 144 8.52 14.78 3.31
CA TYR A 144 8.85 16.15 3.70
C TYR A 144 10.31 16.37 4.19
N PRO A 145 10.88 15.53 5.06
CA PRO A 145 12.26 15.68 5.53
C PRO A 145 13.29 15.57 4.40
N VAL A 146 12.99 14.79 3.35
CA VAL A 146 13.92 14.54 2.24
C VAL A 146 14.15 15.81 1.42
N HIS A 147 13.10 16.52 0.99
CA HIS A 147 13.28 17.79 0.26
C HIS A 147 14.00 18.85 1.09
N ALA A 148 13.65 18.99 2.37
CA ALA A 148 14.31 19.92 3.28
C ALA A 148 15.79 19.54 3.50
N SER A 149 16.10 18.25 3.66
CA SER A 149 17.47 17.75 3.82
C SER A 149 18.30 17.90 2.54
N ILE A 150 17.75 17.59 1.35
CA ILE A 150 18.46 17.78 0.08
C ILE A 150 18.75 19.27 -0.13
N ALA A 151 17.74 20.15 0.03
CA ALA A 151 17.94 21.59 -0.08
C ALA A 151 18.96 22.10 0.97
N PHE A 152 18.89 21.61 2.22
CA PHE A 152 19.84 21.95 3.27
C PHE A 152 21.27 21.46 2.98
N GLN A 153 21.45 20.26 2.42
CA GLN A 153 22.77 19.74 2.05
C GLN A 153 23.36 20.50 0.84
N LEU A 154 22.52 20.90 -0.12
CA LEU A 154 22.92 21.75 -1.24
C LEU A 154 23.27 23.18 -0.81
N ARG A 155 22.56 23.73 0.19
CA ARG A 155 22.67 25.14 0.67
C ARG A 155 23.71 25.33 1.78
N TYR A 156 23.69 24.47 2.80
CA TYR A 156 24.47 24.58 4.04
C TYR A 156 25.44 23.41 4.29
N GLY A 157 25.27 22.28 3.60
CA GLY A 157 26.23 21.18 3.64
C GLY A 157 27.61 21.58 3.10
N ARG A 158 28.57 20.64 3.10
CA ARG A 158 29.96 20.85 2.61
C ARG A 158 30.04 21.19 1.10
N PHE A 159 28.90 21.30 0.43
CA PHE A 159 28.72 21.39 -1.02
C PHE A 159 28.88 22.83 -1.56
N TYR A 160 28.10 23.80 -1.09
CA TYR A 160 28.17 25.18 -1.58
C TYR A 160 29.47 25.91 -1.21
N PRO A 161 30.01 25.81 0.04
CA PRO A 161 31.25 26.49 0.41
C PRO A 161 32.49 25.98 -0.33
N SER A 162 32.50 24.73 -0.79
CA SER A 162 33.61 24.15 -1.55
C SER A 162 33.64 24.58 -3.02
N LEU A 163 32.47 24.95 -3.59
CA LEU A 163 32.37 25.55 -4.92
C LEU A 163 32.83 27.03 -4.96
N GLN A 164 32.73 27.78 -3.85
CA GLN A 164 32.95 29.23 -3.86
C GLN A 164 34.35 29.74 -3.42
N LYS A 165 35.28 28.91 -2.92
CA LYS A 165 36.61 29.38 -2.45
C LYS A 165 37.80 28.50 -2.84
N SER A 166 38.45 28.84 -3.95
CA SER A 166 39.72 28.24 -4.43
C SER A 166 40.95 29.16 -4.28
N THR A 167 41.04 29.95 -3.20
CA THR A 167 42.21 30.81 -2.90
C THR A 167 42.81 30.57 -1.51
N GLY A 168 43.06 29.31 -1.16
CA GLY A 168 43.71 28.93 0.09
C GLY A 168 44.08 27.44 0.12
N LYS A 169 45.29 27.12 0.59
CA LYS A 169 45.78 25.73 0.65
C LYS A 169 45.03 24.93 1.71
N GLN A 170 44.03 24.13 1.32
CA GLN A 170 43.66 22.79 1.84
C GLN A 170 42.38 22.31 1.12
N ALA A 171 42.49 21.91 -0.16
CA ALA A 171 41.35 21.40 -0.93
C ALA A 171 41.48 19.87 -1.11
N LYS A 172 40.85 19.10 -0.20
CA LYS A 172 40.67 17.64 -0.35
C LYS A 172 39.37 17.27 -1.08
N TYR A 173 38.64 18.29 -1.54
CA TYR A 173 37.34 18.22 -2.20
C TYR A 173 37.30 19.17 -3.41
N HIS A 174 38.26 19.04 -4.32
CA HIS A 174 38.06 19.59 -5.67
C HIS A 174 36.96 18.77 -6.36
N VAL A 175 36.17 19.40 -7.23
CA VAL A 175 35.20 18.71 -8.07
C VAL A 175 35.70 18.82 -9.50
N ASP A 176 36.19 17.71 -10.03
CA ASP A 176 36.90 17.70 -11.32
C ASP A 176 35.96 17.55 -12.53
N SER A 177 34.70 17.15 -12.30
CA SER A 177 33.70 16.87 -13.34
C SER A 177 32.28 16.95 -12.80
N VAL A 178 31.29 17.16 -13.69
CA VAL A 178 29.86 17.04 -13.36
C VAL A 178 29.50 15.65 -12.85
N MET A 179 30.14 14.59 -13.35
CA MET A 179 29.94 13.22 -12.84
C MET A 179 30.47 13.05 -11.41
N ASP A 180 31.57 13.73 -11.08
CA ASP A 180 32.13 13.75 -9.73
C ASP A 180 31.26 14.60 -8.77
N LEU A 181 30.64 15.68 -9.28
CA LEU A 181 29.60 16.42 -8.57
C LEU A 181 28.41 15.51 -8.22
N ILE A 182 27.81 14.84 -9.21
CA ILE A 182 26.64 13.96 -9.00
C ILE A 182 27.01 12.76 -8.10
N SER A 183 28.18 12.14 -8.29
CA SER A 183 28.64 11.05 -7.41
C SER A 183 28.79 11.51 -5.96
N LYS A 184 29.32 12.72 -5.72
CA LYS A 184 29.41 13.31 -4.39
C LYS A 184 28.04 13.68 -3.82
N THR A 185 27.11 14.20 -4.63
CA THR A 185 25.73 14.49 -4.20
C THR A 185 25.01 13.21 -3.79
N VAL A 186 25.02 12.17 -4.63
CA VAL A 186 24.42 10.87 -4.32
C VAL A 186 25.01 10.30 -3.04
N LYS A 187 26.35 10.24 -2.92
CA LYS A 187 27.05 9.73 -1.73
C LYS A 187 26.75 10.53 -0.45
N ALA A 188 26.38 11.81 -0.55
CA ALA A 188 26.00 12.65 0.58
C ALA A 188 24.50 12.57 0.95
N LEU A 189 23.64 12.08 0.04
CA LEU A 189 22.19 11.98 0.23
C LEU A 189 21.71 10.56 0.54
N LEU A 190 22.55 9.53 0.34
CA LEU A 190 22.24 8.16 0.72
C LEU A 190 22.03 8.06 2.24
N ILE A 191 20.82 7.69 2.65
CA ILE A 191 20.46 7.44 4.06
C ILE A 191 21.13 6.15 4.58
N ARG A 192 21.43 5.20 3.67
CA ARG A 192 22.13 3.95 4.00
C ARG A 192 23.64 4.21 4.06
N SER A 193 24.33 3.63 5.03
CA SER A 193 25.80 3.68 5.09
C SER A 193 26.39 3.13 3.80
N LEU A 194 27.43 3.81 3.30
CA LEU A 194 28.18 3.38 2.10
C LEU A 194 28.79 1.98 2.28
N ASP A 195 29.06 1.56 3.52
CA ASP A 195 29.59 0.23 3.85
C ASP A 195 28.54 -0.89 3.70
N SER A 196 27.24 -0.55 3.59
CA SER A 196 26.15 -1.54 3.41
C SER A 196 25.70 -1.70 1.96
N LEU A 197 26.31 -0.98 1.02
CA LEU A 197 25.98 -1.04 -0.41
C LEU A 197 27.04 -1.84 -1.15
N GLY A 198 26.62 -2.67 -2.10
CA GLY A 198 27.55 -3.46 -2.91
C GLY A 198 28.47 -2.55 -3.73
N SER A 199 29.73 -2.96 -3.91
CA SER A 199 30.65 -2.25 -4.81
C SER A 199 30.09 -2.27 -6.25
N GLY A 200 29.64 -1.11 -6.74
CA GLY A 200 28.91 -0.97 -8.00
C GLY A 200 27.46 -0.49 -7.85
N GLU A 201 26.79 -0.68 -6.71
CA GLU A 201 25.41 -0.19 -6.52
C GLU A 201 25.35 1.34 -6.44
N VAL A 202 26.36 1.97 -5.85
CA VAL A 202 26.44 3.45 -5.80
C VAL A 202 26.69 4.03 -7.19
N GLU A 203 27.54 3.37 -7.99
CA GLU A 203 27.81 3.73 -9.38
C GLU A 203 26.55 3.57 -10.25
N GLU A 204 25.79 2.49 -10.07
CA GLU A 204 24.51 2.26 -10.75
C GLU A 204 23.46 3.34 -10.40
N ILE A 205 23.36 3.73 -9.12
CA ILE A 205 22.46 4.83 -8.69
C ILE A 205 22.89 6.16 -9.33
N VAL A 206 24.19 6.45 -9.40
CA VAL A 206 24.72 7.65 -10.06
C VAL A 206 24.38 7.66 -11.55
N GLU A 207 24.55 6.54 -12.25
CA GLU A 207 24.21 6.39 -13.67
C GLU A 207 22.72 6.64 -13.92
N ARG A 208 21.82 6.03 -13.12
CA ARG A 208 20.37 6.28 -13.24
C ARG A 208 19.97 7.72 -12.94
N VAL A 209 20.59 8.38 -11.96
CA VAL A 209 20.35 9.81 -11.66
C VAL A 209 20.82 10.70 -12.81
N VAL A 210 21.94 10.36 -13.45
CA VAL A 210 22.44 11.04 -14.65
C VAL A 210 21.47 10.88 -15.81
N ASP A 211 21.05 9.65 -16.13
CA ASP A 211 20.11 9.39 -17.23
C ASP A 211 18.76 10.09 -17.01
N SER A 212 18.22 10.04 -15.79
CA SER A 212 16.95 10.71 -15.43
C SER A 212 17.05 12.24 -15.49
N THR A 213 18.25 12.79 -15.25
CA THR A 213 18.54 14.22 -15.41
C THR A 213 18.68 14.59 -16.89
N LEU A 214 19.37 13.78 -17.68
CA LEU A 214 19.57 13.99 -19.12
C LEU A 214 18.26 13.87 -19.91
N GLN A 215 17.41 12.88 -19.60
CA GLN A 215 16.09 12.73 -20.22
C GLN A 215 15.19 13.94 -19.93
N ASN A 216 15.22 14.46 -18.70
CA ASN A 216 14.47 15.65 -18.31
C ASN A 216 14.98 16.93 -19.02
N ILE A 217 16.31 17.10 -19.14
CA ILE A 217 16.89 18.21 -19.92
C ILE A 217 16.51 18.10 -21.40
N ALA A 218 16.65 16.90 -21.99
CA ALA A 218 16.28 16.66 -23.37
C ALA A 218 14.79 16.97 -23.63
N ALA A 219 13.87 16.47 -22.80
CA ALA A 219 12.43 16.73 -22.95
C ALA A 219 12.07 18.23 -22.97
N ASN A 220 12.83 19.05 -22.24
CA ASN A 220 12.68 20.51 -22.23
C ASN A 220 13.30 21.20 -23.47
N GLU A 221 14.27 20.57 -24.15
CA GLU A 221 14.76 21.04 -25.47
C GLU A 221 13.82 20.62 -26.61
N TRP A 222 13.31 19.37 -26.59
CA TRP A 222 12.34 18.87 -27.59
C TRP A 222 11.02 19.65 -27.60
N THR A 223 10.63 20.28 -26.48
CA THR A 223 9.45 21.16 -26.42
C THR A 223 9.68 22.58 -26.95
N GLN A 224 10.93 22.98 -27.22
CA GLN A 224 11.23 24.27 -27.86
C GLN A 224 11.41 24.18 -29.38
N ASP A 225 11.92 23.06 -29.92
CA ASP A 225 12.12 22.92 -31.37
C ASP A 225 10.86 22.31 -32.01
N GLY A 226 10.10 23.15 -32.72
CA GLY A 226 8.75 22.87 -33.20
C GLY A 226 8.64 21.87 -34.36
N THR A 227 9.29 20.71 -34.27
CA THR A 227 9.00 19.56 -35.12
C THR A 227 7.59 19.06 -34.84
N GLN A 228 6.76 19.04 -35.89
CA GLN A 228 5.38 18.54 -35.81
C GLN A 228 5.39 17.04 -35.49
N GLU A 229 5.28 16.68 -34.21
CA GLU A 229 4.63 15.42 -33.86
C GLU A 229 3.24 15.42 -34.48
N GLU A 230 2.87 14.32 -35.13
CA GLU A 230 1.48 14.12 -35.54
C GLU A 230 0.63 14.05 -34.27
N ASP A 231 -0.30 15.00 -34.10
CA ASP A 231 -1.17 15.12 -32.91
C ASP A 231 -1.86 13.77 -32.60
N LEU A 232 -1.22 12.95 -31.75
CA LEU A 232 -1.80 11.75 -31.17
C LEU A 232 -2.80 12.20 -30.10
N VAL A 233 -3.91 12.78 -30.57
CA VAL A 233 -5.04 13.20 -29.73
C VAL A 233 -5.38 12.04 -28.79
N PRO A 234 -5.20 12.21 -27.47
CA PRO A 234 -5.42 11.13 -26.52
C PRO A 234 -6.80 10.54 -26.73
N SER A 235 -6.90 9.21 -26.75
CA SER A 235 -8.19 8.57 -27.03
C SER A 235 -9.24 9.10 -26.05
N ALA A 236 -10.49 9.27 -26.50
CA ALA A 236 -11.59 9.75 -25.65
C ALA A 236 -11.95 8.77 -24.51
N GLU A 237 -11.20 7.68 -24.38
CA GLU A 237 -11.17 6.71 -23.30
C GLU A 237 -10.06 7.07 -22.28
N PHE A 238 -8.84 7.34 -22.74
CA PHE A 238 -7.73 7.80 -21.89
C PHE A 238 -8.09 9.05 -21.07
N VAL A 239 -8.70 10.06 -21.72
CA VAL A 239 -9.16 11.30 -21.04
C VAL A 239 -10.18 11.03 -19.93
N LYS A 240 -10.99 9.96 -20.05
CA LYS A 240 -11.96 9.57 -19.01
C LYS A 240 -11.29 8.81 -17.87
N LEU A 241 -10.35 7.92 -18.18
CA LEU A 241 -9.58 7.18 -17.19
C LEU A 241 -8.74 8.14 -16.33
N ASP A 242 -8.13 9.16 -16.94
CA ASP A 242 -7.39 10.20 -16.20
C ASP A 242 -8.31 11.04 -15.29
N ALA A 243 -9.50 11.43 -15.75
CA ALA A 243 -10.49 12.10 -14.91
C ALA A 243 -10.93 11.25 -13.70
N VAL A 244 -11.07 9.93 -13.87
CA VAL A 244 -11.34 8.99 -12.77
C VAL A 244 -10.13 8.91 -11.83
N ARG A 245 -8.91 8.74 -12.35
CA ARG A 245 -7.66 8.69 -11.57
C ARG A 245 -7.48 9.95 -10.71
N ASN A 246 -7.69 11.13 -11.28
CA ASN A 246 -7.63 12.40 -10.57
C ASN A 246 -8.68 12.51 -9.45
N THR A 247 -9.90 12.00 -9.69
CA THR A 247 -10.95 11.93 -8.65
C THR A 247 -10.53 11.03 -7.48
N LEU A 248 -9.88 9.90 -7.74
CA LEU A 248 -9.39 8.99 -6.70
C LEU A 248 -8.21 9.57 -5.92
N MET A 249 -7.27 10.23 -6.60
CA MET A 249 -6.18 10.95 -5.95
C MET A 249 -6.70 12.09 -5.06
N GLN A 250 -7.76 12.79 -5.47
CA GLN A 250 -8.41 13.81 -4.64
C GLN A 250 -9.11 13.19 -3.42
N ALA A 251 -9.83 12.08 -3.57
CA ALA A 251 -10.47 11.37 -2.47
C ALA A 251 -9.44 10.82 -1.46
N TYR A 252 -8.31 10.31 -1.94
CA TYR A 252 -7.19 9.89 -1.09
C TYR A 252 -6.58 11.07 -0.32
N ARG A 253 -6.26 12.19 -1.01
CA ARG A 253 -5.74 13.42 -0.37
C ARG A 253 -6.72 14.01 0.66
N ALA A 254 -8.03 13.86 0.44
CA ALA A 254 -9.07 14.24 1.39
C ALA A 254 -9.26 13.24 2.55
N GLY A 255 -8.48 12.16 2.60
CA GLY A 255 -8.59 11.10 3.61
C GLY A 255 -9.90 10.30 3.54
N GLN A 256 -10.58 10.32 2.39
CA GLN A 256 -11.83 9.57 2.14
C GLN A 256 -11.57 8.15 1.65
N LEU A 257 -10.45 7.93 0.96
CA LEU A 257 -10.04 6.63 0.43
C LEU A 257 -8.98 5.97 1.33
N SER A 258 -9.10 4.67 1.59
CA SER A 258 -8.15 3.89 2.37
C SER A 258 -6.77 3.80 1.69
N PRO A 259 -5.64 3.95 2.41
CA PRO A 259 -4.31 3.75 1.82
C PRO A 259 -4.10 2.36 1.20
N ASN A 260 -4.78 1.32 1.71
CA ASN A 260 -4.70 -0.04 1.19
C ASN A 260 -5.18 -0.15 -0.28
N ILE A 261 -6.14 0.70 -0.66
CA ILE A 261 -6.63 0.79 -2.03
C ILE A 261 -5.56 1.38 -2.96
N LEU A 262 -4.88 2.45 -2.51
CA LEU A 262 -3.83 3.08 -3.30
C LEU A 262 -2.59 2.18 -3.42
N ASN A 263 -2.27 1.40 -2.38
CA ASN A 263 -1.21 0.41 -2.44
C ASN A 263 -1.49 -0.65 -3.52
N CYS A 264 -2.74 -1.12 -3.64
CA CYS A 264 -3.14 -2.05 -4.69
C CYS A 264 -2.95 -1.44 -6.10
N LEU A 265 -3.37 -0.19 -6.30
CA LEU A 265 -3.16 0.54 -7.56
C LEU A 265 -1.68 0.78 -7.91
N ASN A 266 -0.81 1.01 -6.92
CA ASN A 266 0.59 1.37 -7.17
C ASN A 266 1.49 0.13 -7.32
N SER A 267 1.23 -0.94 -6.57
CA SER A 267 2.14 -2.08 -6.44
C SER A 267 1.55 -3.43 -6.84
N GLY A 268 0.25 -3.50 -7.15
CA GLY A 268 -0.44 -4.78 -7.30
C GLY A 268 -0.48 -5.60 -6.01
N SER A 269 -0.11 -5.04 -4.86
CA SER A 269 -0.10 -5.73 -3.56
C SER A 269 -1.23 -5.28 -2.65
N LEU A 270 -1.73 -6.21 -1.84
CA LEU A 270 -2.83 -5.98 -0.93
C LEU A 270 -2.51 -6.55 0.45
N TRP A 271 -2.67 -5.70 1.46
CA TRP A 271 -2.36 -6.01 2.86
C TRP A 271 -3.66 -5.92 3.70
N PRO A 272 -4.42 -7.01 3.84
CA PRO A 272 -5.54 -7.06 4.78
C PRO A 272 -5.03 -6.79 6.20
N ARG A 273 -5.85 -6.15 7.03
CA ARG A 273 -5.41 -5.77 8.37
C ARG A 273 -5.07 -7.00 9.21
N LEU A 274 -3.80 -7.14 9.58
CA LEU A 274 -3.32 -8.22 10.43
C LEU A 274 -3.85 -8.04 11.85
N PHE A 275 -4.73 -8.93 12.29
CA PHE A 275 -5.29 -8.93 13.65
C PHE A 275 -4.61 -9.95 14.55
N LEU A 276 -4.75 -9.75 15.86
CA LEU A 276 -4.52 -10.83 16.82
C LEU A 276 -5.62 -11.89 16.60
N GLU A 277 -5.24 -13.00 15.98
CA GLU A 277 -6.07 -14.18 15.71
C GLU A 277 -5.32 -15.45 16.15
N ASN A 278 -6.00 -16.60 16.22
CA ASN A 278 -5.33 -17.86 16.59
C ASN A 278 -4.35 -18.29 15.46
N PRO A 279 -3.03 -18.49 15.69
CA PRO A 279 -2.09 -18.98 14.67
C PRO A 279 -2.53 -20.29 14.02
N ASP A 280 -3.15 -21.17 14.81
CA ASP A 280 -3.50 -22.53 14.37
C ASP A 280 -4.81 -22.55 13.58
N ALA A 281 -5.57 -21.45 13.59
CA ALA A 281 -6.78 -21.29 12.80
C ALA A 281 -6.47 -20.72 11.41
N GLU A 282 -7.36 -20.97 10.46
CA GLU A 282 -7.33 -20.30 9.17
C GLU A 282 -7.53 -18.78 9.34
N THR A 283 -6.67 -17.98 8.69
CA THR A 283 -6.72 -16.51 8.82
C THR A 283 -8.08 -15.94 8.41
N THR A 284 -8.54 -14.98 9.21
CA THR A 284 -9.75 -14.21 8.94
C THR A 284 -9.68 -13.40 7.65
N ALA A 285 -8.47 -13.11 7.14
CA ALA A 285 -8.28 -12.44 5.86
C ALA A 285 -8.88 -13.20 4.67
N LYS A 286 -8.85 -14.55 4.65
CA LYS A 286 -9.38 -15.35 3.52
C LYS A 286 -10.89 -15.23 3.37
N MET A 287 -11.61 -15.13 4.49
CA MET A 287 -13.07 -14.99 4.53
C MET A 287 -13.60 -13.74 3.81
N THR A 288 -12.80 -12.68 3.71
CA THR A 288 -13.21 -11.44 3.03
C THR A 288 -12.54 -11.25 1.66
N ARG A 289 -11.76 -12.23 1.19
CA ARG A 289 -11.17 -12.21 -0.16
C ARG A 289 -12.22 -11.95 -1.26
N PRO A 290 -13.43 -12.54 -1.27
CA PRO A 290 -14.40 -12.23 -2.32
C PRO A 290 -14.82 -10.75 -2.35
N ILE A 291 -14.94 -10.11 -1.18
CA ILE A 291 -15.22 -8.66 -1.08
C ILE A 291 -14.06 -7.83 -1.66
N ARG A 292 -12.82 -8.28 -1.43
CA ARG A 292 -11.63 -7.60 -1.97
C ARG A 292 -11.49 -7.78 -3.48
N MET A 293 -11.76 -8.98 -3.99
CA MET A 293 -11.83 -9.24 -5.44
C MET A 293 -12.83 -8.30 -6.12
N TRP A 294 -13.98 -8.01 -5.49
CA TRP A 294 -14.93 -7.01 -5.99
C TRP A 294 -14.32 -5.61 -6.11
N TYR A 295 -13.66 -5.05 -5.08
CA TYR A 295 -13.06 -3.72 -5.23
C TYR A 295 -11.82 -3.71 -6.13
N CYS A 296 -11.06 -4.81 -6.20
CA CYS A 296 -9.94 -4.93 -7.14
C CYS A 296 -10.43 -4.96 -8.59
N ALA A 297 -11.54 -5.65 -8.89
CA ALA A 297 -12.16 -5.63 -10.21
C ALA A 297 -12.76 -4.25 -10.56
N ILE A 298 -13.26 -3.51 -9.57
CA ILE A 298 -13.71 -2.11 -9.75
C ILE A 298 -12.53 -1.18 -10.02
N LEU A 299 -11.39 -1.38 -9.34
CA LEU A 299 -10.14 -0.66 -9.58
C LEU A 299 -9.62 -0.91 -11.00
N ASP A 300 -9.62 -2.17 -11.43
CA ASP A 300 -9.17 -2.60 -12.75
C ASP A 300 -10.04 -2.02 -13.88
N ASP A 301 -11.37 -2.08 -13.74
CA ASP A 301 -12.35 -1.45 -14.65
C ASP A 301 -12.23 0.09 -14.71
N ALA A 302 -11.70 0.72 -13.66
CA ALA A 302 -11.66 2.18 -13.51
C ALA A 302 -10.33 2.84 -13.90
N VAL A 303 -9.19 2.17 -13.64
CA VAL A 303 -7.83 2.72 -13.81
C VAL A 303 -6.86 1.69 -14.43
N GLY A 304 -7.19 0.40 -14.36
CA GLY A 304 -6.27 -0.71 -14.61
C GLY A 304 -5.39 -1.01 -13.39
N LEU A 305 -5.20 -2.30 -13.08
CA LEU A 305 -4.23 -2.75 -12.10
C LEU A 305 -2.83 -2.90 -12.75
N PRO A 306 -1.74 -2.76 -11.97
CA PRO A 306 -0.40 -3.05 -12.45
C PRO A 306 -0.30 -4.47 -13.02
N GLU A 307 0.37 -4.60 -14.16
CA GLU A 307 0.72 -5.91 -14.68
C GLU A 307 1.84 -6.48 -13.82
N ILE A 308 1.49 -7.41 -12.95
CA ILE A 308 2.47 -8.32 -12.35
C ILE A 308 2.98 -9.18 -13.50
N VAL A 309 4.04 -8.72 -14.14
CA VAL A 309 4.90 -9.58 -14.93
C VAL A 309 5.36 -10.65 -13.96
N ASP A 310 4.89 -11.88 -14.14
CA ASP A 310 5.61 -13.02 -13.61
C ASP A 310 7.00 -12.90 -14.25
N GLU A 311 7.98 -12.36 -13.51
CA GLU A 311 9.38 -12.55 -13.85
C GLU A 311 9.49 -14.05 -14.02
N VAL A 312 9.67 -14.46 -15.27
CA VAL A 312 9.89 -15.86 -15.58
C VAL A 312 11.22 -16.13 -14.91
N MET A 313 11.14 -16.65 -13.67
CA MET A 313 12.14 -17.54 -13.14
C MET A 313 12.18 -18.65 -14.17
N GLU A 314 13.01 -18.42 -15.19
CA GLU A 314 13.81 -19.44 -15.80
C GLU A 314 14.52 -20.09 -14.61
N GLU A 315 13.81 -21.06 -14.02
CA GLU A 315 14.39 -22.14 -13.24
C GLU A 315 15.38 -22.77 -14.21
N SER A 316 16.57 -22.18 -14.22
CA SER A 316 17.71 -22.72 -14.89
C SER A 316 17.96 -24.03 -14.17
N GLU A 317 17.43 -25.10 -14.76
CA GLU A 317 17.83 -26.48 -14.56
C GLU A 317 19.30 -26.62 -14.97
N GLN A 318 20.19 -25.86 -14.32
CA GLN A 318 21.58 -26.21 -14.14
C GLN A 318 21.60 -27.40 -13.19
N VAL A 319 21.25 -28.53 -13.79
CA VAL A 319 21.72 -29.86 -13.43
C VAL A 319 23.23 -29.75 -13.22
N SER A 320 23.64 -29.47 -11.97
CA SER A 320 25.02 -29.60 -11.53
C SER A 320 25.29 -31.07 -11.19
N ASP A 321 25.17 -31.90 -12.21
CA ASP A 321 25.62 -33.29 -12.24
C ASP A 321 27.14 -33.28 -12.43
N ASP A 322 27.86 -33.04 -11.33
CA ASP A 322 29.28 -33.42 -11.12
C ASP A 322 29.78 -32.91 -9.75
N LEU A 323 29.50 -33.67 -8.68
CA LEU A 323 30.29 -33.57 -7.43
C LEU A 323 30.22 -34.86 -6.60
N GLU A 324 30.93 -35.87 -7.08
CA GLU A 324 31.20 -37.11 -6.34
C GLU A 324 32.04 -36.87 -5.06
N VAL A 325 31.58 -37.51 -3.97
CA VAL A 325 32.40 -38.22 -2.95
C VAL A 325 33.46 -37.43 -2.15
N VAL A 326 33.19 -37.25 -0.84
CA VAL A 326 34.05 -37.81 0.24
C VAL A 326 33.17 -38.30 1.41
N SER A 327 33.54 -39.45 1.98
CA SER A 327 32.79 -40.24 2.97
C SER A 327 32.92 -39.83 4.45
N GLY A 328 31.85 -40.06 5.22
CA GLY A 328 31.85 -40.42 6.64
C GLY A 328 30.42 -40.73 7.11
N LYS A 329 30.02 -41.97 7.42
CA LYS A 329 30.35 -42.76 8.64
C LYS A 329 29.99 -42.05 9.94
N ASP A 330 29.24 -42.58 10.89
CA ASP A 330 28.38 -43.79 11.04
C ASP A 330 27.22 -43.34 12.00
N ASP A 331 26.06 -43.99 12.25
CA ASP A 331 25.51 -45.31 11.93
C ASP A 331 23.95 -45.37 12.18
N GLU A 332 23.32 -46.53 11.93
CA GLU A 332 22.07 -47.13 12.54
C GLU A 332 20.63 -46.57 12.31
N ALA A 333 19.84 -47.36 11.54
CA ALA A 333 18.40 -47.73 11.65
C ALA A 333 17.29 -46.63 11.55
N GLU A 334 16.14 -46.84 10.88
CA GLU A 334 15.42 -48.08 10.51
C GLU A 334 14.97 -48.10 9.02
N GLU A 335 14.77 -49.31 8.46
CA GLU A 335 14.46 -49.54 7.04
C GLU A 335 12.95 -49.42 6.72
N GLU A 336 12.53 -48.40 5.96
CA GLU A 336 11.22 -48.39 5.30
C GLU A 336 11.36 -48.92 3.86
N LEU A 337 10.91 -50.17 3.65
CA LEU A 337 11.00 -50.88 2.38
C LEU A 337 10.07 -50.28 1.31
N VAL A 338 10.63 -49.48 0.40
CA VAL A 338 9.95 -49.05 -0.83
C VAL A 338 10.10 -50.15 -1.89
N ASP A 339 8.98 -50.72 -2.34
CA ASP A 339 8.93 -51.73 -3.40
C ASP A 339 9.18 -51.08 -4.78
N VAL A 340 10.43 -51.12 -5.24
CA VAL A 340 10.85 -50.56 -6.54
C VAL A 340 10.40 -51.50 -7.66
N VAL A 341 9.18 -51.28 -8.16
CA VAL A 341 8.72 -51.89 -9.41
C VAL A 341 9.40 -51.17 -10.59
N GLU A 342 10.51 -51.74 -11.05
CA GLU A 342 11.21 -51.33 -12.29
C GLU A 342 10.29 -51.49 -13.51
N SER A 343 9.48 -50.46 -13.75
CA SER A 343 8.65 -50.36 -14.95
C SER A 343 9.51 -49.84 -16.09
N GLY A 344 10.17 -50.76 -16.79
CA GLY A 344 10.93 -50.46 -18.00
C GLY A 344 10.01 -49.96 -19.12
N SER A 345 9.78 -48.65 -19.15
CA SER A 345 9.25 -47.93 -20.31
C SER A 345 10.32 -46.99 -20.83
N GLU A 346 10.70 -47.16 -22.11
CA GLU A 346 11.46 -46.20 -22.88
C GLU A 346 10.56 -44.96 -23.09
N ASP A 347 10.58 -44.04 -22.12
CA ASP A 347 9.76 -42.84 -22.15
C ASP A 347 10.37 -41.83 -23.13
N GLU A 348 10.02 -41.98 -24.41
CA GLU A 348 10.25 -40.97 -25.43
C GLU A 348 9.54 -39.68 -25.02
N GLY A 349 10.27 -38.81 -24.29
CA GLY A 349 9.79 -37.52 -23.84
C GLY A 349 9.13 -36.74 -24.99
N PRO A 350 8.06 -35.97 -24.71
CA PRO A 350 7.19 -35.42 -25.74
C PRO A 350 7.99 -34.63 -26.78
N ASP A 351 7.99 -35.11 -28.03
CA ASP A 351 8.73 -34.54 -29.16
C ASP A 351 8.31 -33.08 -29.39
N MET A 352 9.00 -32.14 -28.71
CA MET A 352 8.70 -30.70 -28.75
C MET A 352 8.83 -30.12 -30.16
N LEU A 353 9.45 -30.86 -31.09
CA LEU A 353 9.59 -30.51 -32.49
C LEU A 353 8.48 -31.11 -33.38
N ALA A 354 7.52 -31.87 -32.84
CA ALA A 354 6.40 -32.43 -33.60
C ALA A 354 5.56 -31.36 -34.37
N PRO A 355 5.26 -30.17 -33.81
CA PRO A 355 4.59 -29.10 -34.57
C PRO A 355 5.44 -28.61 -35.75
N LEU A 356 6.76 -28.48 -35.56
CA LEU A 356 7.71 -28.04 -36.58
C LEU A 356 7.93 -29.11 -37.67
N LYS A 357 7.99 -30.40 -37.30
CA LYS A 357 8.02 -31.52 -38.25
C LYS A 357 6.76 -31.55 -39.12
N GLY A 358 5.60 -31.17 -38.57
CA GLY A 358 4.34 -30.98 -39.29
C GLY A 358 4.38 -29.84 -40.32
N ALA A 359 5.01 -28.71 -39.99
CA ALA A 359 5.22 -27.59 -40.91
C ALA A 359 6.26 -27.92 -41.99
N LEU A 360 7.38 -28.55 -41.63
CA LEU A 360 8.47 -28.87 -42.56
C LEU A 360 8.05 -29.88 -43.62
N ARG A 361 7.20 -30.87 -43.28
CA ARG A 361 6.63 -31.81 -44.27
C ARG A 361 5.77 -31.13 -45.33
N ARG A 362 5.08 -30.02 -45.00
CA ARG A 362 4.30 -29.23 -46.00
C ARG A 362 5.22 -28.47 -46.98
N LEU A 363 6.48 -28.24 -46.60
CA LEU A 363 7.50 -27.59 -47.41
C LEU A 363 8.29 -28.55 -48.32
N HIS A 364 8.03 -29.86 -48.22
CA HIS A 364 8.77 -30.91 -48.94
C HIS A 364 7.89 -31.84 -49.80
N ASP A 365 6.61 -31.52 -49.98
CA ASP A 365 5.74 -32.23 -50.93
C ASP A 365 5.55 -31.40 -52.22
N PRO A 366 6.40 -31.56 -53.25
CA PRO A 366 6.31 -30.78 -54.49
C PRO A 366 5.08 -31.11 -55.35
N ASN A 367 4.24 -32.08 -54.95
CA ASN A 367 3.00 -32.45 -55.64
C ASN A 367 1.74 -31.85 -55.00
N SER A 368 1.82 -31.12 -53.88
CA SER A 368 0.69 -30.31 -53.43
C SER A 368 0.52 -29.12 -54.38
N GLY A 369 -0.41 -29.25 -55.33
CA GLY A 369 -0.75 -28.18 -56.26
C GLY A 369 -1.20 -26.89 -55.55
N PRO A 370 -1.20 -25.73 -56.24
CA PRO A 370 -1.46 -24.43 -55.63
C PRO A 370 -2.93 -24.25 -55.23
N THR A 371 -3.32 -24.88 -54.12
CA THR A 371 -4.45 -24.41 -53.32
C THR A 371 -4.16 -22.98 -52.90
N GLY A 372 -5.15 -22.09 -53.06
CA GLY A 372 -4.99 -20.64 -52.98
C GLY A 372 -4.38 -20.15 -51.65
N PRO A 373 -3.98 -18.86 -51.60
CA PRO A 373 -3.35 -18.29 -50.41
C PRO A 373 -4.18 -18.61 -49.17
N PRO A 374 -3.58 -19.12 -48.09
CA PRO A 374 -4.31 -19.36 -46.86
C PRO A 374 -4.93 -18.04 -46.41
N SER A 375 -6.26 -18.01 -46.22
CA SER A 375 -6.94 -16.82 -45.71
C SER A 375 -6.24 -16.35 -44.45
N ALA A 376 -5.77 -15.10 -44.46
CA ALA A 376 -5.00 -14.51 -43.37
C ALA A 376 -5.85 -14.20 -42.12
N ASP A 377 -7.10 -14.69 -42.06
CA ASP A 377 -8.00 -14.62 -40.91
C ASP A 377 -7.63 -15.66 -39.82
N ALA A 378 -6.33 -15.91 -39.65
CA ALA A 378 -5.81 -16.47 -38.41
C ALA A 378 -5.76 -15.35 -37.38
N THR A 379 -6.94 -14.91 -36.91
CA THR A 379 -7.05 -14.07 -35.72
C THR A 379 -6.42 -14.83 -34.55
N LEU A 380 -5.17 -14.47 -34.25
CA LEU A 380 -4.50 -14.92 -33.03
C LEU A 380 -5.45 -14.65 -31.87
N PRO A 381 -5.77 -15.65 -31.02
CA PRO A 381 -6.65 -15.42 -29.90
C PRO A 381 -6.02 -14.35 -29.03
N VAL A 382 -6.66 -13.17 -28.97
CA VAL A 382 -6.24 -12.08 -28.10
C VAL A 382 -6.32 -12.63 -26.68
N SER A 383 -5.16 -12.90 -26.09
CA SER A 383 -5.08 -13.39 -24.72
C SER A 383 -5.74 -12.33 -23.83
N VAL A 384 -6.84 -12.70 -23.19
CA VAL A 384 -7.53 -11.81 -22.27
C VAL A 384 -6.61 -11.65 -21.07
N LYS A 385 -5.98 -10.47 -20.95
CA LYS A 385 -5.08 -10.12 -19.86
C LYS A 385 -5.81 -10.34 -18.54
N GLN A 386 -5.34 -11.31 -17.76
CA GLN A 386 -5.91 -11.63 -16.45
C GLN A 386 -5.19 -10.82 -15.38
N SER A 387 -5.88 -9.85 -14.81
CA SER A 387 -5.36 -9.01 -13.74
C SER A 387 -5.11 -9.82 -12.47
N ARG A 388 -3.99 -9.56 -11.78
CA ARG A 388 -3.52 -10.32 -10.63
C ARG A 388 -3.11 -9.36 -9.51
N VAL A 389 -3.36 -9.76 -8.26
CA VAL A 389 -3.00 -8.99 -7.06
C VAL A 389 -2.37 -9.94 -6.05
N THR A 390 -1.24 -9.54 -5.46
CA THR A 390 -0.54 -10.32 -4.43
C THR A 390 -1.09 -9.96 -3.04
N GLU A 391 -1.85 -10.87 -2.43
CA GLU A 391 -2.37 -10.70 -1.07
C GLU A 391 -1.36 -11.19 -0.03
N TYR A 392 -0.94 -10.31 0.88
CA TYR A 392 -0.07 -10.65 2.02
C TYR A 392 -0.90 -10.90 3.26
N TYR A 393 -0.92 -12.13 3.78
CA TYR A 393 -1.69 -12.49 4.97
C TYR A 393 -0.92 -13.44 5.89
N ARG A 394 -1.47 -13.68 7.08
CA ARG A 394 -0.84 -14.54 8.09
C ARG A 394 -1.14 -16.02 7.88
N ARG A 395 -0.11 -16.87 7.94
CA ARG A 395 -0.23 -18.34 8.01
C ARG A 395 0.62 -18.85 9.18
N GLY A 396 -0.02 -19.28 10.27
CA GLY A 396 0.67 -19.65 11.50
C GLY A 396 1.35 -18.44 12.15
N THR A 397 2.68 -18.48 12.25
CA THR A 397 3.51 -17.39 12.79
C THR A 397 4.17 -16.51 11.73
N ARG A 398 3.95 -16.79 10.43
CA ARG A 398 4.60 -16.08 9.31
C ARG A 398 3.58 -15.28 8.51
N VAL A 399 4.04 -14.22 7.84
CA VAL A 399 3.33 -13.62 6.71
C VAL A 399 3.69 -14.42 5.46
N VAL A 400 2.69 -14.67 4.61
CA VAL A 400 2.79 -15.39 3.35
C VAL A 400 2.02 -14.59 2.31
N ASP A 401 2.59 -14.49 1.12
CA ASP A 401 1.97 -13.93 -0.06
C ASP A 401 1.19 -15.00 -0.84
N GLU A 402 0.10 -14.58 -1.49
CA GLU A 402 -0.66 -15.42 -2.42
C GLU A 402 -1.14 -14.55 -3.58
N THR A 403 -0.74 -14.88 -4.81
CA THR A 403 -1.25 -14.19 -5.98
C THR A 403 -2.70 -14.62 -6.25
N VAL A 404 -3.61 -13.67 -6.17
CA VAL A 404 -5.04 -13.84 -6.43
C VAL A 404 -5.35 -13.32 -7.84
N GLN A 405 -5.95 -14.18 -8.67
CA GLN A 405 -6.52 -13.76 -9.95
C GLN A 405 -7.78 -12.92 -9.69
N ILE A 406 -7.84 -11.74 -10.29
CA ILE A 406 -8.97 -10.83 -10.20
C ILE A 406 -9.88 -11.08 -11.42
N PRO A 407 -11.10 -11.61 -11.24
CA PRO A 407 -12.06 -11.74 -12.33
C PRO A 407 -12.45 -10.34 -12.83
N SER A 408 -12.75 -10.22 -14.12
CA SER A 408 -13.19 -8.96 -14.68
C SER A 408 -14.50 -8.51 -14.02
N LEU A 409 -14.70 -7.20 -13.90
CA LEU A 409 -15.96 -6.67 -13.37
C LEU A 409 -17.18 -7.15 -14.19
N SER A 410 -16.98 -7.41 -15.48
CA SER A 410 -18.02 -7.96 -16.37
C SER A 410 -18.45 -9.38 -15.98
N GLU A 411 -17.51 -10.24 -15.58
CA GLU A 411 -17.79 -11.61 -15.13
C GLU A 411 -18.55 -11.59 -13.81
N LEU A 412 -18.06 -10.81 -12.83
CA LEU A 412 -18.70 -10.63 -11.52
C LEU A 412 -20.14 -10.08 -11.65
N LEU A 413 -20.37 -9.09 -12.52
CA LEU A 413 -21.72 -8.58 -12.81
C LEU A 413 -22.61 -9.62 -13.54
N SER A 414 -22.00 -10.53 -14.31
CA SER A 414 -22.72 -11.65 -14.96
C SER A 414 -23.20 -12.69 -13.93
N GLU A 415 -22.41 -12.94 -12.88
CA GLU A 415 -22.75 -13.90 -11.82
C GLU A 415 -23.97 -13.46 -11.01
N ILE A 416 -24.01 -12.18 -10.62
CA ILE A 416 -25.20 -11.57 -10.03
C ILE A 416 -26.42 -11.81 -10.92
N SER A 417 -26.29 -11.52 -12.23
CA SER A 417 -27.39 -11.63 -13.19
C SER A 417 -27.89 -13.07 -13.35
N LYS A 418 -27.00 -14.07 -13.30
CA LYS A 418 -27.34 -15.50 -13.30
C LYS A 418 -28.10 -15.90 -12.02
N SER A 419 -27.70 -15.39 -10.87
CA SER A 419 -28.35 -15.71 -9.59
C SER A 419 -29.81 -15.21 -9.51
N GLU A 420 -30.13 -14.07 -10.10
CA GLU A 420 -31.51 -13.54 -10.11
C GLU A 420 -32.45 -14.37 -10.99
N LEU A 421 -31.95 -14.83 -12.16
CA LEU A 421 -32.71 -15.65 -13.11
C LEU A 421 -33.19 -17.00 -12.54
N LEU A 422 -32.49 -17.55 -11.55
CA LEU A 422 -32.87 -18.81 -10.89
C LEU A 422 -34.02 -18.65 -9.88
N HIS A 423 -34.30 -17.43 -9.40
CA HIS A 423 -35.26 -17.18 -8.33
C HIS A 423 -36.56 -16.50 -8.77
N THR A 424 -36.62 -15.92 -9.97
CA THR A 424 -37.83 -15.25 -10.49
C THR A 424 -38.44 -15.98 -11.68
N SER A 425 -39.34 -16.93 -11.43
CA SER A 425 -40.12 -17.64 -12.46
C SER A 425 -41.25 -16.81 -13.09
N ALA A 426 -41.10 -15.49 -13.16
CA ALA A 426 -42.08 -14.53 -13.71
C ALA A 426 -41.66 -14.09 -15.13
N PRO A 427 -42.32 -14.53 -16.22
CA PRO A 427 -41.72 -14.50 -17.56
C PRO A 427 -41.66 -13.15 -18.30
N HIS A 428 -41.96 -12.02 -17.65
CA HIS A 428 -42.35 -10.79 -18.33
C HIS A 428 -41.64 -9.55 -17.79
N THR A 429 -40.78 -8.94 -18.65
CA THR A 429 -39.94 -7.74 -18.46
C THR A 429 -38.51 -7.94 -17.93
N HIS A 430 -37.75 -8.87 -18.53
CA HIS A 430 -36.27 -8.77 -18.52
C HIS A 430 -35.80 -7.60 -19.40
N HIS A 431 -35.83 -6.39 -18.84
CA HIS A 431 -34.90 -5.35 -19.23
C HIS A 431 -33.51 -5.82 -18.79
N TYR A 432 -32.84 -6.58 -19.66
CA TYR A 432 -31.42 -6.85 -19.51
C TYR A 432 -30.74 -5.49 -19.36
N VAL A 433 -30.19 -5.21 -18.18
CA VAL A 433 -29.32 -4.06 -17.98
C VAL A 433 -28.08 -4.34 -18.80
N LYS A 434 -28.13 -3.94 -20.08
CA LYS A 434 -26.99 -3.99 -20.98
C LYS A 434 -25.94 -3.10 -20.35
N ILE A 435 -24.97 -3.73 -19.68
CA ILE A 435 -23.97 -3.05 -18.86
C ILE A 435 -23.34 -1.99 -19.77
N PRO A 436 -23.54 -0.68 -19.50
CA PRO A 436 -22.98 0.34 -20.36
C PRO A 436 -21.46 0.25 -20.29
N SER A 437 -20.78 0.54 -21.40
CA SER A 437 -19.32 0.56 -21.51
C SER A 437 -18.67 1.76 -20.79
N GLN A 438 -19.26 2.17 -19.66
CA GLN A 438 -18.81 3.23 -18.80
C GLN A 438 -18.33 2.60 -17.49
N PRO A 439 -17.11 2.91 -17.02
CA PRO A 439 -16.56 2.39 -15.77
C PRO A 439 -17.52 2.60 -14.60
N LEU A 440 -17.60 1.63 -13.68
CA LEU A 440 -18.61 1.64 -12.61
C LEU A 440 -18.60 2.95 -11.79
N LEU A 441 -17.42 3.52 -11.55
CA LEU A 441 -17.25 4.75 -10.76
C LEU A 441 -17.91 5.97 -11.41
N THR A 442 -18.04 6.00 -12.74
CA THR A 442 -18.69 7.10 -13.49
C THR A 442 -20.22 7.02 -13.50
N ARG A 443 -20.80 5.94 -12.97
CA ARG A 443 -22.25 5.72 -12.93
C ARG A 443 -22.91 6.41 -11.74
N THR A 444 -24.24 6.52 -11.78
CA THR A 444 -25.02 7.15 -10.72
C THR A 444 -24.85 6.42 -9.38
N PRO A 445 -24.92 7.12 -8.23
CA PRO A 445 -24.78 6.51 -6.90
C PRO A 445 -25.73 5.33 -6.68
N ASP A 446 -26.98 5.40 -7.17
CA ASP A 446 -27.94 4.30 -7.09
C ASP A 446 -27.45 2.99 -7.74
N VAL A 447 -26.77 3.09 -8.89
CA VAL A 447 -26.23 1.92 -9.61
C VAL A 447 -25.02 1.35 -8.86
N ARG A 448 -24.12 2.21 -8.37
CA ARG A 448 -22.96 1.77 -7.58
C ARG A 448 -23.39 1.11 -6.27
N LEU A 449 -24.38 1.70 -5.58
CA LEU A 449 -24.97 1.17 -4.36
C LEU A 449 -25.68 -0.18 -4.61
N ALA A 450 -26.42 -0.32 -5.72
CA ALA A 450 -27.03 -1.60 -6.10
C ALA A 450 -25.96 -2.68 -6.34
N VAL A 451 -24.88 -2.37 -7.05
CA VAL A 451 -23.75 -3.31 -7.25
C VAL A 451 -23.12 -3.70 -5.91
N PHE A 452 -22.91 -2.76 -4.99
CA PHE A 452 -22.38 -3.05 -3.64
C PHE A 452 -23.26 -4.02 -2.83
N TYR A 453 -24.58 -3.81 -2.77
CA TYR A 453 -25.47 -4.73 -2.09
C TYR A 453 -25.43 -6.13 -2.72
N ARG A 454 -25.38 -6.21 -4.05
CA ARG A 454 -25.32 -7.46 -4.81
C ARG A 454 -23.97 -8.18 -4.66
N ALA A 455 -22.86 -7.44 -4.60
CA ALA A 455 -21.51 -7.95 -4.31
C ALA A 455 -21.42 -8.61 -2.93
N LEU A 456 -22.17 -8.10 -1.95
CA LEU A 456 -22.31 -8.68 -0.61
C LEU A 456 -23.35 -9.81 -0.53
N SER A 457 -23.90 -10.23 -1.68
CA SER A 457 -24.95 -11.27 -1.80
C SER A 457 -26.22 -10.97 -1.01
N GLU A 458 -26.62 -9.69 -0.95
CA GLU A 458 -27.94 -9.29 -0.43
C GLU A 458 -29.01 -9.30 -1.51
N SER A 459 -30.22 -9.72 -1.14
CA SER A 459 -31.39 -9.62 -2.01
C SER A 459 -32.01 -8.22 -1.98
N ASP A 460 -32.79 -7.88 -3.01
CA ASP A 460 -33.55 -6.62 -3.08
C ASP A 460 -34.47 -6.39 -1.86
N ASP A 461 -34.95 -7.46 -1.21
CA ASP A 461 -35.76 -7.36 0.02
C ASP A 461 -34.90 -6.95 1.24
N THR A 462 -33.63 -7.37 1.31
CA THR A 462 -32.69 -6.75 2.27
C THR A 462 -32.55 -5.27 1.97
N LEU A 463 -32.28 -4.90 0.71
CA LEU A 463 -32.03 -3.51 0.31
C LEU A 463 -33.18 -2.57 0.71
N ARG A 464 -34.43 -3.06 0.67
CA ARG A 464 -35.61 -2.31 1.16
C ARG A 464 -35.61 -2.15 2.69
N LYS A 465 -35.23 -3.19 3.42
CA LYS A 465 -35.19 -3.21 4.90
C LYS A 465 -34.00 -2.45 5.48
N THR A 466 -32.90 -2.31 4.74
CA THR A 466 -31.70 -1.59 5.17
C THR A 466 -31.78 -0.08 4.98
N LYS A 467 -32.69 0.43 4.11
CA LYS A 467 -32.87 1.87 3.87
C LYS A 467 -33.26 2.71 5.09
N SER A 468 -33.69 2.10 6.19
CA SER A 468 -34.02 2.79 7.45
C SER A 468 -32.89 2.80 8.48
N LEU A 469 -31.75 2.17 8.19
CA LEU A 469 -30.59 2.10 9.08
C LEU A 469 -29.67 3.31 8.86
N THR A 470 -28.98 3.75 9.92
CA THR A 470 -27.87 4.71 9.77
C THR A 470 -26.68 4.05 9.04
N PRO A 471 -25.73 4.81 8.47
CA PRO A 471 -24.56 4.25 7.80
C PRO A 471 -23.75 3.27 8.67
N GLU A 472 -23.61 3.55 9.97
CA GLU A 472 -22.90 2.71 10.94
C GLU A 472 -23.65 1.39 11.19
N GLN A 473 -24.97 1.48 11.37
CA GLN A 473 -25.86 0.33 11.54
C GLN A 473 -25.86 -0.54 10.28
N LEU A 474 -25.88 0.09 9.10
CA LEU A 474 -25.86 -0.55 7.81
C LEU A 474 -24.55 -1.32 7.60
N LEU A 475 -23.41 -0.66 7.78
CA LEU A 475 -22.09 -1.27 7.65
C LEU A 475 -21.96 -2.49 8.57
N THR A 476 -22.36 -2.34 9.84
CA THR A 476 -22.30 -3.42 10.84
C THR A 476 -23.25 -4.57 10.51
N ALA A 477 -24.47 -4.28 10.07
CA ALA A 477 -25.43 -5.30 9.67
C ALA A 477 -24.96 -6.08 8.43
N LEU A 478 -24.37 -5.41 7.43
CA LEU A 478 -23.83 -6.04 6.23
C LEU A 478 -22.61 -6.89 6.53
N ALA A 479 -21.65 -6.38 7.31
CA ALA A 479 -20.47 -7.13 7.72
C ALA A 479 -20.82 -8.40 8.53
N LEU A 480 -21.78 -8.29 9.46
CA LEU A 480 -22.27 -9.43 10.23
C LEU A 480 -23.04 -10.43 9.36
N ARG A 481 -23.86 -9.97 8.40
CA ARG A 481 -24.57 -10.87 7.48
C ARG A 481 -23.63 -11.61 6.54
N TRP A 482 -22.61 -10.93 6.01
CA TRP A 482 -21.55 -11.56 5.22
C TRP A 482 -20.87 -12.67 6.02
N LEU A 483 -20.39 -12.33 7.23
CA LEU A 483 -19.76 -13.27 8.16
C LEU A 483 -20.62 -14.50 8.44
N LEU A 484 -21.90 -14.31 8.75
CA LEU A 484 -22.83 -15.39 9.04
C LEU A 484 -23.16 -16.26 7.81
N ARG A 485 -23.25 -15.68 6.61
CA ARG A 485 -23.39 -16.44 5.35
C ARG A 485 -22.14 -17.25 5.07
N PHE A 486 -20.96 -16.61 5.04
CA PHE A 486 -19.70 -17.25 4.72
C PHE A 486 -19.41 -18.44 5.65
N LEU A 487 -19.55 -18.27 6.97
CA LEU A 487 -19.33 -19.36 7.92
C LEU A 487 -20.40 -20.46 7.85
N ARG A 488 -21.64 -20.15 7.44
CA ARG A 488 -22.68 -21.16 7.18
C ARG A 488 -22.32 -21.99 5.95
N ASP A 489 -21.90 -21.34 4.88
CA ASP A 489 -21.67 -21.97 3.58
C ASP A 489 -20.38 -22.83 3.64
N LYS A 490 -19.31 -22.30 4.24
CA LYS A 490 -18.08 -23.04 4.61
C LYS A 490 -18.34 -24.27 5.51
N ALA A 491 -19.28 -24.16 6.45
CA ALA A 491 -19.68 -25.28 7.30
C ALA A 491 -20.59 -26.30 6.59
N ALA A 492 -21.21 -25.93 5.46
CA ALA A 492 -22.01 -26.81 4.61
C ALA A 492 -21.14 -27.58 3.58
N GLU A 493 -20.03 -26.98 3.12
CA GLU A 493 -19.01 -27.66 2.30
C GLU A 493 -18.38 -28.85 3.04
N ASN A 494 -18.13 -28.70 4.35
CA ASN A 494 -17.41 -29.67 5.17
C ASN A 494 -18.21 -30.10 6.42
N PRO A 495 -19.36 -30.78 6.26
CA PRO A 495 -20.30 -31.05 7.35
C PRO A 495 -19.74 -31.99 8.43
N GLN A 496 -18.72 -32.79 8.09
CA GLN A 496 -18.05 -33.70 9.04
C GLN A 496 -16.99 -33.02 9.91
N SER A 497 -16.49 -31.83 9.53
CA SER A 497 -15.45 -31.14 10.30
C SER A 497 -16.06 -30.46 11.53
N LYS A 498 -15.75 -31.01 12.71
CA LYS A 498 -16.13 -30.42 14.00
C LYS A 498 -15.56 -29.02 14.18
N GLU A 499 -14.37 -28.76 13.66
CA GLU A 499 -13.71 -27.46 13.70
C GLU A 499 -14.50 -26.41 12.89
N ARG A 500 -14.89 -26.73 11.65
CA ARG A 500 -15.73 -25.84 10.83
C ARG A 500 -17.10 -25.57 11.48
N GLN A 501 -17.66 -26.54 12.21
CA GLN A 501 -18.89 -26.31 12.98
C GLN A 501 -18.67 -25.43 14.22
N GLN A 502 -17.48 -25.48 14.85
CA GLN A 502 -17.10 -24.62 15.98
C GLN A 502 -16.79 -23.18 15.55
N GLU A 503 -16.35 -22.94 14.31
CA GLU A 503 -16.17 -21.58 13.78
C GLU A 503 -17.48 -20.76 13.79
N ARG A 504 -18.63 -21.41 13.58
CA ARG A 504 -19.95 -20.78 13.44
C ARG A 504 -20.32 -19.90 14.64
N TRP A 505 -20.89 -18.74 14.37
CA TRP A 505 -21.43 -17.85 15.40
C TRP A 505 -22.78 -18.36 15.92
N THR A 506 -22.97 -18.28 17.23
CA THR A 506 -24.25 -18.44 17.90
C THR A 506 -25.06 -17.14 17.81
N GLU A 507 -26.38 -17.26 17.93
CA GLU A 507 -27.28 -16.10 18.02
C GLU A 507 -26.92 -15.20 19.22
N LYS A 508 -26.44 -15.78 20.33
CA LYS A 508 -26.01 -15.01 21.51
C LYS A 508 -24.76 -14.18 21.22
N GLU A 509 -23.76 -14.73 20.54
CA GLU A 509 -22.56 -13.98 20.13
C GLU A 509 -22.93 -12.83 19.17
N ALA A 510 -23.78 -13.10 18.16
CA ALA A 510 -24.24 -12.08 17.22
C ALA A 510 -25.06 -10.95 17.89
N ARG A 511 -25.98 -11.30 18.80
CA ARG A 511 -26.74 -10.29 19.59
C ARG A 511 -25.82 -9.51 20.54
N CYS A 512 -24.84 -10.17 21.16
CA CYS A 512 -23.86 -9.53 22.04
C CYS A 512 -23.01 -8.49 21.30
N LEU A 513 -22.50 -8.83 20.11
CA LEU A 513 -21.84 -7.90 19.20
C LEU A 513 -22.73 -6.69 18.91
N LEU A 514 -23.97 -6.90 18.45
CA LEU A 514 -24.89 -5.80 18.11
C LEU A 514 -25.26 -4.92 19.32
N SER A 515 -25.24 -5.46 20.54
CA SER A 515 -25.43 -4.70 21.77
C SER A 515 -24.19 -3.96 22.28
N ALA A 516 -22.99 -4.26 21.74
CA ALA A 516 -21.75 -3.57 22.10
C ALA A 516 -21.60 -2.22 21.37
N PHE A 517 -22.38 -1.99 20.31
CA PHE A 517 -22.47 -0.71 19.62
C PHE A 517 -23.48 0.20 20.30
N ASP A 518 -23.07 1.45 20.55
CA ASP A 518 -23.91 2.45 21.18
C ASP A 518 -24.67 3.25 20.10
N TRP A 519 -25.83 2.72 19.70
CA TRP A 519 -26.63 3.26 18.60
C TRP A 519 -27.34 4.59 18.90
N ASN A 520 -27.35 5.06 20.16
CA ASN A 520 -28.24 6.12 20.64
C ASN A 520 -27.53 7.31 21.33
N VAL A 521 -26.20 7.43 21.21
CA VAL A 521 -25.38 8.45 21.93
C VAL A 521 -25.87 9.89 21.73
N SER A 522 -26.54 10.19 20.62
CA SER A 522 -26.97 11.54 20.21
C SER A 522 -27.92 12.27 21.16
N GLY A 523 -28.45 11.61 22.20
CA GLY A 523 -29.59 12.12 22.98
C GLY A 523 -29.35 12.67 24.39
N HIS A 524 -28.45 12.07 25.19
CA HIS A 524 -28.57 12.13 26.67
C HIS A 524 -27.29 12.42 27.46
N ALA A 525 -26.47 13.38 27.01
CA ALA A 525 -25.31 13.87 27.79
C ALA A 525 -25.67 14.66 29.09
N ASN A 526 -26.95 14.92 29.36
CA ASN A 526 -27.39 15.75 30.51
C ASN A 526 -27.83 14.95 31.75
N GLY A 527 -27.70 13.61 31.73
CA GLY A 527 -28.07 12.75 32.86
C GLY A 527 -26.86 12.33 33.68
N SER A 528 -26.49 13.11 34.70
CA SER A 528 -25.50 12.72 35.69
C SER A 528 -26.08 11.64 36.63
N ASP A 529 -26.02 10.38 36.20
CA ASP A 529 -26.27 9.21 37.07
C ASP A 529 -24.93 8.55 37.42
N PRO A 530 -24.32 8.87 38.58
CA PRO A 530 -22.99 8.38 38.94
C PRO A 530 -23.01 6.93 39.48
N SER A 531 -24.16 6.25 39.44
CA SER A 531 -24.40 5.02 40.19
C SER A 531 -24.06 3.71 39.45
N TYR A 532 -23.58 3.79 38.20
CA TYR A 532 -22.95 2.63 37.55
C TYR A 532 -21.54 2.43 38.14
N GLU A 533 -21.48 1.88 39.36
CA GLU A 533 -20.24 1.32 39.90
C GLU A 533 -19.71 0.30 38.90
N VAL A 534 -18.62 0.68 38.24
CA VAL A 534 -17.93 -0.15 37.25
C VAL A 534 -17.47 -1.41 37.97
N TYR A 535 -18.11 -2.55 37.69
CA TYR A 535 -17.62 -3.85 38.14
C TYR A 535 -16.20 -4.04 37.55
N GLN A 536 -15.18 -3.84 38.39
CA GLN A 536 -13.76 -3.79 38.02
C GLN A 536 -13.20 -5.19 37.70
N GLY A 537 -13.72 -5.81 36.65
CA GLY A 537 -13.21 -7.03 36.07
C GLY A 537 -13.41 -7.00 34.56
N TYR A 538 -12.33 -6.75 33.81
CA TYR A 538 -12.35 -7.03 32.38
C TYR A 538 -12.69 -8.51 32.18
N PRO A 539 -13.59 -8.85 31.22
CA PRO A 539 -13.92 -10.23 30.96
C PRO A 539 -12.65 -10.98 30.52
N PRO A 540 -12.49 -12.27 30.89
CA PRO A 540 -11.31 -13.04 30.53
C PRO A 540 -11.14 -13.07 29.01
N ILE A 541 -9.91 -12.85 28.54
CA ILE A 541 -9.56 -12.92 27.13
C ILE A 541 -9.53 -14.40 26.73
N LEU A 542 -10.60 -14.87 26.10
CA LEU A 542 -10.71 -16.22 25.57
C LEU A 542 -10.35 -16.23 24.08
N ASN A 543 -9.61 -17.25 23.62
CA ASN A 543 -9.25 -17.41 22.20
C ASN A 543 -10.46 -17.33 21.26
N ARG A 544 -11.62 -17.86 21.70
CA ARG A 544 -12.90 -17.72 20.97
C ARG A 544 -13.29 -16.26 20.77
N ASN A 545 -13.21 -15.43 21.82
CA ASN A 545 -13.57 -14.01 21.74
C ASN A 545 -12.61 -13.27 20.78
N VAL A 546 -11.31 -13.56 20.88
CA VAL A 546 -10.29 -13.01 19.96
C VAL A 546 -10.58 -13.40 18.50
N GLN A 547 -10.97 -14.64 18.24
CA GLN A 547 -11.33 -15.10 16.89
C GLN A 547 -12.63 -14.45 16.37
N LEU A 548 -13.65 -14.29 17.22
CA LEU A 548 -14.88 -13.58 16.86
C LEU A 548 -14.59 -12.11 16.53
N THR A 549 -13.78 -11.43 17.36
CA THR A 549 -13.42 -10.03 17.17
C THR A 549 -12.60 -9.81 15.90
N SER A 550 -11.58 -10.64 15.63
CA SER A 550 -10.82 -10.57 14.37
C SER A 550 -11.72 -10.82 13.15
N GLN A 551 -12.59 -11.84 13.20
CA GLN A 551 -13.54 -12.12 12.12
C GLN A 551 -14.44 -10.92 11.78
N ILE A 552 -15.09 -10.31 12.78
CA ILE A 552 -15.99 -9.18 12.50
C ILE A 552 -15.24 -7.91 12.11
N LEU A 553 -14.07 -7.62 12.70
CA LEU A 553 -13.28 -6.45 12.34
C LEU A 553 -12.74 -6.55 10.91
N GLN A 554 -12.31 -7.74 10.47
CA GLN A 554 -11.89 -7.98 9.10
C GLN A 554 -13.04 -7.85 8.10
N CYS A 555 -14.24 -8.31 8.45
CA CYS A 555 -15.46 -8.06 7.67
C CYS A 555 -15.83 -6.57 7.61
N LEU A 556 -15.81 -5.85 8.74
CA LEU A 556 -16.10 -4.41 8.80
C LEU A 556 -15.13 -3.61 7.91
N ASP A 557 -13.82 -3.88 8.03
CA ASP A 557 -12.78 -3.23 7.21
C ASP A 557 -12.98 -3.51 5.71
N SER A 558 -13.23 -4.76 5.32
CA SER A 558 -13.41 -5.13 3.92
C SER A 558 -14.70 -4.57 3.32
N VAL A 559 -15.82 -4.56 4.07
CA VAL A 559 -17.08 -3.95 3.63
C VAL A 559 -16.95 -2.42 3.57
N HIS A 560 -16.20 -1.79 4.49
CA HIS A 560 -15.92 -0.35 4.45
C HIS A 560 -15.11 0.02 3.21
N GLN A 561 -14.03 -0.69 2.92
CA GLN A 561 -13.21 -0.51 1.71
C GLN A 561 -14.04 -0.70 0.43
N LEU A 562 -15.00 -1.63 0.39
CA LEU A 562 -15.92 -1.75 -0.75
C LEU A 562 -16.96 -0.60 -0.79
N ALA A 563 -17.40 -0.09 0.36
CA ALA A 563 -18.38 0.99 0.46
C ALA A 563 -17.82 2.37 0.05
N GLU A 564 -16.51 2.61 0.24
CA GLU A 564 -15.80 3.82 -0.21
C GLU A 564 -16.03 4.12 -1.72
N TRP A 565 -16.21 3.08 -2.56
CA TRP A 565 -16.47 3.21 -4.00
C TRP A 565 -17.90 3.58 -4.39
N THR A 566 -18.85 3.44 -3.47
CA THR A 566 -20.28 3.62 -3.78
C THR A 566 -20.71 5.08 -3.73
N HIS A 567 -20.13 5.84 -2.80
CA HIS A 567 -20.47 7.22 -2.53
C HIS A 567 -19.67 8.17 -3.42
N SER A 568 -20.28 9.30 -3.79
CA SER A 568 -19.50 10.39 -4.36
C SER A 568 -18.59 10.98 -3.26
N PRO A 569 -17.37 11.47 -3.57
CA PRO A 569 -16.56 12.28 -2.66
C PRO A 569 -17.35 13.45 -2.03
N THR A 570 -18.37 13.95 -2.74
CA THR A 570 -19.30 15.00 -2.28
C THR A 570 -20.33 14.52 -1.25
N ASP A 571 -20.77 13.26 -1.34
CA ASP A 571 -21.82 12.69 -0.47
C ASP A 571 -21.26 12.22 0.87
N TRP A 572 -19.94 12.01 0.96
CA TRP A 572 -19.24 11.59 2.18
C TRP A 572 -19.50 12.52 3.39
N MET A 573 -19.79 13.80 3.15
CA MET A 573 -20.12 14.77 4.20
C MET A 573 -21.37 14.40 5.01
N MET A 574 -22.28 13.57 4.48
CA MET A 574 -23.50 13.13 5.18
C MET A 574 -23.29 11.92 6.10
N CYS A 575 -22.18 11.18 5.97
CA CYS A 575 -22.01 9.83 6.55
C CYS A 575 -20.67 9.66 7.32
N SER A 576 -20.25 10.67 8.09
CA SER A 576 -18.90 10.73 8.69
C SER A 576 -18.65 9.72 9.84
N PHE A 577 -18.35 8.48 9.45
CA PHE A 577 -17.97 7.35 10.32
C PHE A 577 -16.73 7.63 11.19
N LYS A 578 -15.80 8.48 10.73
CA LYS A 578 -14.51 8.74 11.40
C LYS A 578 -14.61 9.59 12.68
N SER A 579 -15.70 10.34 12.86
CA SER A 579 -15.87 11.21 14.04
C SER A 579 -16.14 10.45 15.34
N GLY A 580 -16.90 9.36 15.29
CA GLY A 580 -17.34 8.60 16.48
C GLY A 580 -16.23 7.81 17.19
N LEU A 581 -15.26 7.28 16.44
CA LEU A 581 -14.15 6.49 16.99
C LEU A 581 -13.00 7.34 17.54
N ALA A 582 -12.73 8.52 16.95
CA ALA A 582 -11.72 9.45 17.46
C ALA A 582 -12.20 10.23 18.71
N GLY A 583 -13.51 10.46 18.85
CA GLY A 583 -14.08 11.27 19.94
C GLY A 583 -13.90 10.71 21.36
N ARG A 584 -13.69 9.39 21.52
CA ARG A 584 -13.58 8.73 22.85
C ARG A 584 -12.19 8.81 23.50
N ARG A 585 -11.22 9.55 22.94
CA ARG A 585 -9.91 9.83 23.58
C ARG A 585 -9.79 11.23 24.21
N LYS A 586 -10.91 11.99 24.31
CA LYS A 586 -10.97 13.28 25.00
C LYS A 586 -12.05 13.29 26.08
N SER A 587 -11.80 12.55 27.16
CA SER A 587 -12.47 12.68 28.46
C SER A 587 -11.55 12.15 29.56
#